data_AF-A7VEN3-F1
#
_entry.id   AF-A7VEN3-F1
#
_cell.length_a   1.000
_cell.length_b   1.000
_cell.length_c   1.000
_cell.angle_alpha   90.00
_cell.angle_beta   90.00
_cell.angle_gamma   90.00
#
_symmetry.space_group_name_H-M   'P 1'
#
loop_
_entity.id
_entity.type
_entity.pdbx_description
1 polymer ?
#
loop_
_entity_poly.entity_id
_entity_poly.type
_entity_poly.pdbx_seq_one_letter_code
_entity_poly.pdbx_strand_id
1 'polypeptide(L)'
;MKKRKRSIILLCALLIVALILPCSGSEAASKLTKKQKATYKKCLDKYFYKTNWPSWWTSYVNDTKEHTEIAFADINNDGKKELLVYSAAGASWQWRAAYKTNGKPLKFKYYYKGKLRSKSTKSDQHGIYTRITKMSDKAFVDEFGGHMGLYVKTYFKKTKSGGTEVAKYSTRMDPVTYKTINEYYVNGKRTTKKAYQKKVKSLGKFKKITYQNYNDVW
;
A
#
# COMPACT_ATOMS: atom_id res chain seq x y z
N MET A 1 24.91 -38.56 30.77
CA MET A 1 25.10 -38.17 29.35
C MET A 1 23.86 -38.24 28.44
N LYS A 2 22.81 -39.03 28.72
CA LYS A 2 21.63 -39.17 27.83
C LYS A 2 20.72 -37.93 27.70
N LYS A 3 20.59 -37.10 28.75
CA LYS A 3 19.71 -35.89 28.72
C LYS A 3 20.24 -34.78 27.79
N ARG A 4 21.55 -34.49 27.79
CA ARG A 4 22.16 -33.47 26.91
C ARG A 4 21.99 -33.77 25.42
N LYS A 5 22.08 -35.04 25.01
CA LYS A 5 21.87 -35.45 23.61
C LYS A 5 20.42 -35.23 23.14
N ARG A 6 19.42 -35.48 24.01
CA ARG A 6 18.00 -35.22 23.68
C ARG A 6 17.69 -33.73 23.53
N SER A 7 18.28 -32.87 24.37
CA SER A 7 18.09 -31.41 24.28
C SER A 7 18.70 -30.82 23.00
N ILE A 8 19.86 -31.31 22.56
CA ILE A 8 20.50 -30.86 21.32
C ILE A 8 19.70 -31.31 20.09
N ILE A 9 19.17 -32.54 20.09
CA ILE A 9 18.33 -33.04 18.99
C ILE A 9 17.02 -32.26 18.90
N LEU A 10 16.40 -31.91 20.03
CA LEU A 10 15.19 -31.06 20.08
C LEU A 10 15.47 -29.63 19.59
N LEU A 11 16.62 -29.04 19.94
CA LEU A 11 17.03 -27.72 19.45
C LEU A 11 17.30 -27.74 17.93
N CYS A 12 17.98 -28.77 17.42
CA CYS A 12 18.21 -28.93 15.99
C CYS A 12 16.91 -29.18 15.22
N ALA A 13 15.96 -29.95 15.77
CA ALA A 13 14.65 -30.16 15.16
C ALA A 13 13.82 -28.86 15.10
N LEU A 14 13.87 -28.02 16.16
CA LEU A 14 13.22 -26.70 16.16
C LEU A 14 13.88 -25.71 15.19
N LEU A 15 15.21 -25.76 15.03
CA LEU A 15 15.95 -24.97 14.04
C LEU A 15 15.65 -25.41 12.60
N ILE A 16 15.48 -26.71 12.36
CA ILE A 16 15.10 -27.25 11.05
C ILE A 16 13.65 -26.89 10.70
N VAL A 17 12.72 -26.92 11.67
CA VAL A 17 11.34 -26.44 11.45
C VAL A 17 11.29 -24.93 11.19
N ALA A 18 12.18 -24.15 11.80
CA ALA A 18 12.32 -22.72 11.51
C ALA A 18 12.97 -22.41 10.14
N LEU A 19 13.76 -23.34 9.59
CA LEU A 19 14.38 -23.24 8.26
C LEU A 19 13.50 -23.76 7.11
N ILE A 20 12.51 -24.61 7.41
CA ILE A 20 11.56 -25.17 6.43
C ILE A 20 10.24 -24.39 6.38
N LEU A 21 9.96 -23.49 7.34
CA LEU A 21 8.95 -22.46 7.11
C LEU A 21 9.43 -21.60 5.93
N PRO A 22 8.69 -21.57 4.79
CA PRO A 22 9.03 -20.63 3.74
C PRO A 22 8.99 -19.25 4.38
N CYS A 23 10.16 -18.62 4.47
CA CYS A 23 10.31 -17.23 4.80
C CYS A 23 9.39 -16.49 3.84
N SER A 24 8.19 -16.14 4.30
CA SER A 24 6.97 -15.99 3.52
C SER A 24 7.16 -15.01 2.36
N GLY A 25 7.58 -15.55 1.23
CA GLY A 25 8.43 -14.74 0.38
C GLY A 25 8.61 -15.22 -1.04
N SER A 26 7.92 -16.25 -1.51
CA SER A 26 7.58 -16.45 -2.92
C SER A 26 6.97 -17.84 -3.05
N GLU A 27 5.65 -17.94 -2.99
CA GLU A 27 4.93 -19.03 -3.64
C GLU A 27 3.43 -18.73 -3.53
N ALA A 28 2.76 -18.77 -4.68
CA ALA A 28 1.40 -18.33 -4.89
C ALA A 28 1.14 -16.83 -4.61
N ALA A 29 0.97 -16.07 -5.69
CA ALA A 29 -0.17 -15.16 -5.72
C ALA A 29 -1.40 -16.00 -5.33
N SER A 30 -1.73 -16.05 -4.03
CA SER A 30 -2.80 -16.90 -3.52
C SER A 30 -4.05 -16.59 -4.32
N LYS A 31 -4.47 -17.52 -5.18
CA LYS A 31 -5.75 -17.40 -5.89
C LYS A 31 -6.79 -17.14 -4.80
N LEU A 32 -7.41 -15.97 -4.81
CA LEU A 32 -8.45 -15.64 -3.85
C LEU A 32 -9.49 -16.75 -3.84
N THR A 33 -9.97 -17.12 -2.66
CA THR A 33 -11.09 -18.06 -2.56
C THR A 33 -12.33 -17.49 -3.24
N LYS A 34 -13.21 -18.35 -3.75
CA LYS A 34 -14.51 -17.94 -4.35
C LYS A 34 -15.32 -17.02 -3.41
N LYS A 35 -15.25 -17.25 -2.10
CA LYS A 35 -15.90 -16.43 -1.06
C LYS A 35 -15.28 -15.04 -0.92
N GLN A 36 -13.95 -14.93 -0.88
CA GLN A 36 -13.25 -13.64 -0.85
C GLN A 36 -13.53 -12.87 -2.13
N LYS A 37 -13.50 -13.57 -3.26
CA LYS A 37 -13.90 -13.05 -4.56
C LYS A 37 -15.30 -12.41 -4.50
N ALA A 38 -16.33 -13.18 -4.16
CA ALA A 38 -17.70 -12.65 -4.05
C ALA A 38 -17.84 -11.48 -3.06
N THR A 39 -17.11 -11.52 -1.94
CA THR A 39 -17.10 -10.44 -0.94
C THR A 39 -16.52 -9.15 -1.54
N TYR A 40 -15.37 -9.23 -2.20
CA TYR A 40 -14.72 -8.08 -2.81
C TYR A 40 -15.51 -7.49 -3.97
N LYS A 41 -16.12 -8.33 -4.82
CA LYS A 41 -17.04 -7.86 -5.86
C LYS A 41 -18.20 -7.07 -5.25
N LYS A 42 -18.87 -7.61 -4.22
CA LYS A 42 -19.94 -6.90 -3.50
C LYS A 42 -19.46 -5.57 -2.88
N CYS A 43 -18.22 -5.51 -2.43
CA CYS A 43 -17.64 -4.29 -1.84
C CYS A 43 -17.34 -3.23 -2.91
N LEU A 44 -16.75 -3.64 -4.03
CA LEU A 44 -16.52 -2.77 -5.17
C LEU A 44 -17.85 -2.23 -5.70
N ASP A 45 -18.82 -3.12 -5.94
CA ASP A 45 -20.16 -2.75 -6.34
C ASP A 45 -20.76 -1.77 -5.32
N LYS A 46 -20.68 -2.01 -4.01
CA LYS A 46 -21.30 -1.15 -2.98
C LYS A 46 -20.60 0.19 -2.72
N TYR A 47 -19.27 0.22 -2.65
CA TYR A 47 -18.52 1.38 -2.12
C TYR A 47 -17.70 2.12 -3.17
N PHE A 48 -17.32 1.43 -4.25
CA PHE A 48 -16.51 2.01 -5.32
C PHE A 48 -17.38 2.41 -6.51
N TYR A 49 -18.29 1.53 -6.95
CA TYR A 49 -19.18 1.77 -8.08
C TYR A 49 -20.55 2.34 -7.68
N LYS A 50 -21.11 1.99 -6.51
CA LYS A 50 -22.43 2.44 -6.01
C LYS A 50 -22.34 3.58 -5.00
N THR A 51 -21.54 4.60 -5.28
CA THR A 51 -22.05 5.94 -4.95
C THR A 51 -23.30 6.14 -5.80
N ASN A 52 -24.38 6.70 -5.23
CA ASN A 52 -25.60 7.08 -5.96
C ASN A 52 -25.25 8.18 -6.98
N TRP A 53 -24.49 7.81 -8.00
CA TRP A 53 -24.08 8.70 -9.06
C TRP A 53 -25.35 9.09 -9.81
N PRO A 54 -25.57 10.38 -10.06
CA PRO A 54 -26.65 10.79 -10.93
C PRO A 54 -26.58 10.03 -12.25
N SER A 55 -27.73 9.74 -12.87
CA SER A 55 -27.81 8.92 -14.10
C SER A 55 -26.91 9.45 -15.23
N TRP A 56 -26.65 10.76 -15.28
CA TRP A 56 -25.73 11.41 -16.22
C TRP A 56 -24.23 11.14 -15.98
N TRP A 57 -23.88 10.31 -14.99
CA TRP A 57 -22.50 9.84 -14.73
C TRP A 57 -22.26 8.38 -15.13
N THR A 58 -23.24 7.71 -15.74
CA THR A 58 -23.18 6.27 -16.06
C THR A 58 -22.06 5.90 -17.05
N SER A 59 -21.72 6.76 -18.02
CA SER A 59 -20.57 6.54 -18.91
C SER A 59 -19.24 6.48 -18.14
N TYR A 60 -19.06 7.34 -17.13
CA TYR A 60 -17.86 7.35 -16.28
C TYR A 60 -17.75 6.11 -15.39
N VAL A 61 -18.87 5.56 -14.91
CA VAL A 61 -18.85 4.33 -14.09
C VAL A 61 -18.41 3.11 -14.93
N ASN A 62 -18.78 3.06 -16.20
CA ASN A 62 -18.34 1.98 -17.10
C ASN A 62 -16.86 2.13 -17.50
N ASP A 63 -16.44 3.34 -17.85
CA ASP A 63 -15.03 3.69 -18.12
C ASP A 63 -14.12 3.34 -16.92
N THR A 64 -14.57 3.64 -15.69
CA THR A 64 -13.81 3.27 -14.48
C THR A 64 -13.66 1.76 -14.29
N LYS A 65 -14.62 0.91 -14.71
CA LYS A 65 -14.49 -0.54 -14.57
C LYS A 65 -13.41 -1.11 -15.50
N GLU A 66 -13.40 -0.67 -16.75
CA GLU A 66 -12.44 -1.11 -17.77
C GLU A 66 -11.00 -0.72 -17.40
N HIS A 67 -10.86 0.40 -16.71
CA HIS A 67 -9.58 0.89 -16.22
C HIS A 67 -9.31 0.59 -14.75
N THR A 68 -10.16 -0.18 -14.05
CA THR A 68 -9.88 -0.54 -12.65
C THR A 68 -8.82 -1.62 -12.58
N GLU A 69 -7.76 -1.35 -11.85
CA GLU A 69 -6.77 -2.31 -11.42
C GLU A 69 -6.97 -2.66 -9.94
N ILE A 70 -6.79 -3.94 -9.63
CA ILE A 70 -6.86 -4.43 -8.25
C ILE A 70 -5.62 -5.22 -7.87
N ALA A 71 -5.31 -5.20 -6.58
CA ALA A 71 -4.27 -6.02 -6.00
C ALA A 71 -4.69 -6.53 -4.62
N PHE A 72 -4.03 -7.57 -4.14
CA PHE A 72 -4.27 -8.14 -2.81
C PHE A 72 -2.98 -8.17 -2.02
N ALA A 73 -2.98 -7.48 -0.88
CA ALA A 73 -1.79 -7.32 -0.05
C ALA A 73 -2.19 -7.14 1.41
N ASP A 74 -1.45 -7.77 2.32
CA ASP A 74 -1.54 -7.46 3.76
C ASP A 74 -0.73 -6.17 4.01
N ILE A 75 -1.41 -5.02 3.94
CA ILE A 75 -0.77 -3.70 4.03
C ILE A 75 -0.76 -3.15 5.45
N ASN A 76 -1.51 -3.76 6.36
CA ASN A 76 -1.56 -3.38 7.77
C ASN A 76 -0.79 -4.36 8.68
N ASN A 77 -0.26 -5.45 8.11
CA ASN A 77 0.48 -6.53 8.75
C ASN A 77 -0.34 -7.23 9.86
N ASP A 78 -1.63 -7.48 9.59
CA ASP A 78 -2.54 -8.20 10.49
C ASP A 78 -2.73 -9.69 10.12
N GLY A 79 -1.98 -10.17 9.13
CA GLY A 79 -2.06 -11.52 8.59
C GLY A 79 -3.17 -11.72 7.56
N LYS A 80 -3.95 -10.68 7.24
CA LYS A 80 -5.06 -10.75 6.29
C LYS A 80 -4.81 -9.79 5.13
N LYS A 81 -4.98 -10.29 3.90
CA LYS A 81 -4.80 -9.46 2.69
C LYS A 81 -5.99 -8.52 2.51
N GLU A 82 -5.71 -7.23 2.43
CA GLU A 82 -6.65 -6.22 1.94
C GLU A 82 -6.84 -6.29 0.42
N LEU A 83 -7.99 -5.82 -0.04
CA LEU A 83 -8.23 -5.44 -1.43
C LEU A 83 -7.71 -4.02 -1.64
N LEU A 84 -6.77 -3.86 -2.56
CA LEU A 84 -6.32 -2.59 -3.10
C LEU A 84 -7.04 -2.34 -4.41
N VAL A 85 -7.57 -1.14 -4.57
CA VAL A 85 -8.28 -0.70 -5.78
C VAL A 85 -7.63 0.56 -6.27
N TYR A 86 -7.27 0.55 -7.55
CA TYR A 86 -6.65 1.66 -8.25
C TYR A 86 -7.32 1.80 -9.62
N SER A 87 -8.01 2.91 -9.88
CA SER A 87 -8.46 3.20 -11.26
C SER A 87 -7.27 3.75 -12.04
N ALA A 88 -6.84 3.03 -13.08
CA ALA A 88 -5.70 3.33 -13.93
C ALA A 88 -6.04 4.18 -15.17
N ALA A 89 -5.01 4.44 -15.98
CA ALA A 89 -4.86 5.54 -16.94
C ALA A 89 -5.97 5.61 -18.01
N GLY A 90 -6.49 6.82 -18.24
CA GLY A 90 -7.60 7.12 -19.15
C GLY A 90 -8.72 7.88 -18.44
N ALA A 91 -9.02 7.49 -17.20
CA ALA A 91 -10.03 8.16 -16.38
C ALA A 91 -9.56 9.56 -15.93
N SER A 92 -10.43 10.56 -16.10
CA SER A 92 -10.20 11.95 -15.66
C SER A 92 -10.03 12.10 -14.15
N TRP A 93 -10.40 11.07 -13.36
CA TRP A 93 -10.31 11.06 -11.90
C TRP A 93 -9.74 9.73 -11.39
N GLN A 94 -8.61 9.79 -10.70
CA GLN A 94 -7.96 8.60 -10.14
C GLN A 94 -8.44 8.34 -8.72
N TRP A 95 -9.12 7.20 -8.56
CA TRP A 95 -9.66 6.75 -7.29
C TRP A 95 -8.78 5.67 -6.69
N ARG A 96 -8.62 5.75 -5.37
CA ARG A 96 -7.94 4.75 -4.57
C ARG A 96 -8.76 4.36 -3.39
N ALA A 97 -8.85 3.06 -3.18
CA ALA A 97 -9.39 2.52 -1.97
C ALA A 97 -8.61 1.30 -1.53
N ALA A 98 -8.50 1.13 -0.22
CA ALA A 98 -8.11 -0.12 0.37
C ALA A 98 -9.29 -0.61 1.22
N TYR A 99 -9.63 -1.88 1.10
CA TYR A 99 -10.71 -2.50 1.85
C TYR A 99 -10.18 -3.67 2.66
N LYS A 100 -10.60 -3.74 3.92
CA LYS A 100 -10.38 -4.90 4.78
C LYS A 100 -11.06 -6.12 4.18
N THR A 101 -10.65 -7.31 4.63
CA THR A 101 -11.29 -8.59 4.26
C THR A 101 -12.79 -8.65 4.54
N ASN A 102 -13.29 -7.88 5.51
CA ASN A 102 -14.72 -7.77 5.82
C ASN A 102 -15.45 -6.69 5.00
N GLY A 103 -14.79 -6.10 4.00
CA GLY A 103 -15.37 -5.10 3.11
C GLY A 103 -15.41 -3.67 3.66
N LYS A 104 -14.94 -3.43 4.89
CA LYS A 104 -14.89 -2.06 5.43
C LYS A 104 -13.71 -1.28 4.83
N PRO A 105 -13.86 0.01 4.51
CA PRO A 105 -12.73 0.85 4.08
C PRO A 105 -11.60 0.86 5.11
N LEU A 106 -10.37 0.71 4.64
CA LEU A 106 -9.17 0.90 5.44
C LEU A 106 -8.77 2.38 5.42
N LYS A 107 -8.72 3.01 6.60
CA LYS A 107 -8.30 4.40 6.75
C LYS A 107 -6.79 4.47 6.98
N PHE A 108 -6.08 5.19 6.11
CA PHE A 108 -4.70 5.59 6.34
C PHE A 108 -4.59 7.03 6.85
N LYS A 109 -3.57 7.27 7.68
CA LYS A 109 -3.07 8.61 7.99
C LYS A 109 -1.78 8.82 7.20
N TYR A 110 -1.71 9.86 6.39
CA TYR A 110 -0.53 10.18 5.58
C TYR A 110 0.14 11.47 6.04
N TYR A 111 1.42 11.64 5.72
CA TYR A 111 2.15 12.87 6.01
C TYR A 111 2.35 13.70 4.74
N TYR A 112 1.78 14.90 4.71
CA TYR A 112 2.05 15.89 3.67
C TYR A 112 2.80 17.08 4.25
N LYS A 113 3.92 17.47 3.64
CA LYS A 113 4.87 18.49 4.15
C LYS A 113 5.04 18.48 5.69
N GLY A 114 5.29 17.29 6.26
CA GLY A 114 5.48 17.12 7.70
C GLY A 114 4.20 17.12 8.56
N LYS A 115 3.04 17.47 8.01
CA LYS A 115 1.75 17.45 8.71
C LYS A 115 1.03 16.12 8.53
N LEU A 116 0.54 15.57 9.63
CA LEU A 116 -0.33 14.39 9.64
C LEU A 116 -1.71 14.78 9.08
N ARG A 117 -2.15 14.12 8.01
CA ARG A 117 -3.48 14.25 7.44
C ARG A 117 -4.26 12.95 7.64
N SER A 118 -5.48 13.07 8.12
CA SER A 118 -6.43 11.97 8.25
C SER A 118 -7.43 12.02 7.10
N LYS A 119 -7.41 10.98 6.24
CA LYS A 119 -8.43 10.57 5.23
C LYS A 119 -7.76 10.31 3.88
N SER A 120 -7.36 9.06 3.64
CA SER A 120 -6.89 8.58 2.34
C SER A 120 -8.00 8.12 1.39
N THR A 121 -9.24 8.61 1.55
CA THR A 121 -10.38 8.21 0.69
C THR A 121 -10.91 9.35 -0.16
N LYS A 122 -10.32 10.54 -0.06
CA LYS A 122 -10.52 11.62 -1.01
C LYS A 122 -9.13 11.92 -1.51
N SER A 123 -8.84 11.59 -2.76
CA SER A 123 -7.72 12.23 -3.44
C SER A 123 -7.99 13.73 -3.29
N ASP A 124 -7.19 14.41 -2.46
CA ASP A 124 -7.24 15.86 -2.36
C ASP A 124 -7.13 16.34 -3.82
N GLN A 125 -8.21 16.98 -4.27
CA GLN A 125 -8.59 17.14 -5.68
C GLN A 125 -7.44 17.69 -6.54
N HIS A 126 -7.48 17.38 -7.85
CA HIS A 126 -6.64 17.87 -8.98
C HIS A 126 -5.53 16.92 -9.47
N GLY A 127 -5.89 15.87 -10.24
CA GLY A 127 -4.95 15.19 -11.17
C GLY A 127 -3.80 14.40 -10.54
N ILE A 128 -4.00 13.85 -9.34
CA ILE A 128 -2.94 13.29 -8.50
C ILE A 128 -2.83 11.75 -8.63
N TYR A 129 -1.81 11.30 -9.38
CA TYR A 129 -1.40 9.90 -9.49
C TYR A 129 -0.66 9.50 -8.23
N THR A 130 -1.33 8.80 -7.31
CA THR A 130 -0.57 8.10 -6.29
C THR A 130 -1.00 6.64 -6.18
N ARG A 131 -0.07 5.72 -5.91
CA ARG A 131 -0.26 4.26 -6.02
C ARG A 131 0.55 3.56 -4.93
N ILE A 132 -0.03 2.52 -4.32
CA ILE A 132 0.72 1.65 -3.40
C ILE A 132 1.58 0.72 -4.26
N THR A 133 2.88 1.01 -4.40
CA THR A 133 3.73 0.31 -5.37
C THR A 133 4.41 -0.90 -4.78
N LYS A 134 4.72 -0.87 -3.48
CA LYS A 134 5.59 -1.86 -2.82
C LYS A 134 5.18 -2.12 -1.38
N MET A 135 5.62 -3.26 -0.85
CA MET A 135 5.36 -3.68 0.53
C MET A 135 6.49 -4.52 1.11
N SER A 136 6.65 -4.47 2.43
CA SER A 136 7.50 -5.33 3.24
C SER A 136 6.65 -6.06 4.30
N ASP A 137 7.31 -6.83 5.17
CA ASP A 137 6.73 -7.44 6.38
C ASP A 137 6.24 -6.42 7.41
N LYS A 138 6.62 -5.14 7.27
CA LYS A 138 6.38 -4.10 8.29
C LYS A 138 5.73 -2.85 7.72
N ALA A 139 5.82 -2.63 6.41
CA ALA A 139 5.50 -1.35 5.82
C ALA A 139 4.99 -1.47 4.39
N PHE A 140 4.29 -0.44 3.91
CA PHE A 140 3.95 -0.27 2.50
C PHE A 140 4.47 1.06 1.98
N VAL A 141 4.59 1.16 0.65
CA VAL A 141 5.09 2.33 -0.06
C VAL A 141 3.99 2.91 -0.92
N ASP A 142 3.73 4.19 -0.72
CA ASP A 142 2.84 5.01 -1.50
C ASP A 142 3.67 6.01 -2.33
N GLU A 143 3.56 5.94 -3.65
CA GLU A 143 4.29 6.81 -4.58
C GLU A 143 3.34 7.75 -5.30
N PHE A 144 3.72 9.03 -5.40
CA PHE A 144 2.95 10.13 -5.94
C PHE A 144 3.71 10.87 -7.03
N GLY A 145 3.07 11.03 -8.19
CA GLY A 145 3.42 12.02 -9.21
C GLY A 145 2.32 13.09 -9.25
N GLY A 146 2.69 14.34 -9.05
CA GLY A 146 1.82 15.50 -9.17
C GLY A 146 2.18 16.36 -10.37
N HIS A 147 1.29 17.30 -10.68
CA HIS A 147 1.56 18.36 -11.66
C HIS A 147 2.84 19.14 -11.31
N MET A 148 3.49 19.72 -12.33
CA MET A 148 4.72 20.53 -12.21
C MET A 148 5.96 19.79 -11.66
N GLY A 149 6.09 18.49 -11.97
CA GLY A 149 7.29 17.71 -11.63
C GLY A 149 7.44 17.39 -10.14
N LEU A 150 6.36 17.47 -9.35
CA LEU A 150 6.35 17.05 -7.95
C LEU A 150 6.29 15.52 -7.88
N TYR A 151 7.27 14.90 -7.23
CA TYR A 151 7.23 13.47 -6.91
C TYR A 151 7.39 13.25 -5.41
N VAL A 152 6.54 12.41 -4.81
CA VAL A 152 6.61 12.04 -3.40
C VAL A 152 6.62 10.52 -3.26
N LYS A 153 7.46 10.03 -2.35
CA LYS A 153 7.47 8.63 -1.94
C LYS A 153 7.33 8.55 -0.44
N THR A 154 6.33 7.82 0.04
CA THR A 154 6.05 7.70 1.46
C THR A 154 5.98 6.24 1.89
N TYR A 155 6.74 5.91 2.93
CA TYR A 155 6.80 4.61 3.56
C TYR A 155 6.00 4.66 4.85
N PHE A 156 5.06 3.74 5.01
CA PHE A 156 4.17 3.68 6.18
C PHE A 156 4.29 2.35 6.89
N LYS A 157 4.49 2.40 8.20
CA LYS A 157 4.44 1.23 9.08
C LYS A 157 3.51 1.51 10.25
N LYS A 158 2.52 0.65 10.48
CA LYS A 158 1.76 0.66 11.73
C LYS A 158 2.60 0.02 12.84
N THR A 159 2.61 0.65 14.01
CA THR A 159 3.23 0.05 15.20
C THR A 159 2.21 -0.81 15.93
N LYS A 160 2.68 -1.77 16.73
CA LYS A 160 1.81 -2.62 17.58
C LYS A 160 0.94 -1.80 18.54
N SER A 161 1.44 -0.64 18.99
CA SER A 161 0.74 0.32 19.85
C SER A 161 -0.30 1.19 19.12
N GLY A 162 -0.57 0.95 17.83
CA GLY A 162 -1.52 1.75 17.05
C GLY A 162 -0.95 3.08 16.51
N GLY A 163 0.33 3.36 16.77
CA GLY A 163 1.08 4.48 16.19
C GLY A 163 1.47 4.22 14.72
N THR A 164 2.14 5.19 14.11
CA THR A 164 2.62 5.07 12.72
C THR A 164 4.04 5.61 12.60
N GLU A 165 4.95 4.78 12.11
CA GLU A 165 6.27 5.20 11.67
C GLU A 165 6.24 5.55 10.19
N VAL A 166 6.85 6.68 9.83
CA VAL A 166 6.81 7.18 8.46
C VAL A 166 8.18 7.68 8.01
N ALA A 167 8.56 7.35 6.78
CA ALA A 167 9.64 7.99 6.06
C ALA A 167 9.09 8.57 4.76
N LYS A 168 9.44 9.81 4.43
CA LYS A 168 8.96 10.48 3.22
C LYS A 168 10.10 11.16 2.49
N TYR A 169 10.08 11.03 1.17
CA TYR A 169 10.87 11.79 0.23
C TYR A 169 9.96 12.62 -0.67
N SER A 170 10.33 13.86 -0.94
CA SER A 170 9.66 14.74 -1.90
C SER A 170 10.70 15.37 -2.79
N THR A 171 10.42 15.44 -4.09
CA THR A 171 11.20 16.22 -5.05
C THR A 171 10.26 17.12 -5.84
N ARG A 172 10.68 18.35 -6.10
CA ARG A 172 9.92 19.33 -6.90
C ARG A 172 10.88 20.26 -7.62
N MET A 173 10.43 20.84 -8.73
CA MET A 173 11.12 21.96 -9.34
C MET A 173 10.78 23.26 -8.60
N ASP A 174 11.79 24.04 -8.28
CA ASP A 174 11.59 25.40 -7.79
C ASP A 174 11.11 26.29 -8.93
N PRO A 175 9.96 26.97 -8.81
CA PRO A 175 9.37 27.70 -9.93
C PRO A 175 10.11 28.99 -10.30
N VAL A 176 11.01 29.48 -9.42
CA VAL A 176 11.76 30.73 -9.63
C VAL A 176 13.15 30.43 -10.15
N THR A 177 13.84 29.50 -9.49
CA THR A 177 15.24 29.15 -9.77
C THR A 177 15.38 27.98 -10.74
N TYR A 178 14.29 27.28 -11.07
CA TYR A 178 14.25 26.06 -11.90
C TYR A 178 15.13 24.92 -11.38
N LYS A 179 15.60 25.01 -10.12
CA LYS A 179 16.43 23.98 -9.48
C LYS A 179 15.55 22.89 -8.86
N THR A 180 16.03 21.66 -8.89
CA THR A 180 15.36 20.54 -8.22
C THR A 180 15.57 20.63 -6.70
N ILE A 181 14.48 20.70 -5.94
CA ILE A 181 14.48 20.68 -4.48
C ILE A 181 14.15 19.28 -4.00
N ASN A 182 15.06 18.70 -3.21
CA ASN A 182 14.86 17.40 -2.55
C ASN A 182 14.64 17.58 -1.05
N GLU A 183 13.56 17.03 -0.52
CA GLU A 183 13.21 17.10 0.89
C GLU A 183 13.00 15.70 1.46
N TYR A 184 13.52 15.49 2.68
CA TYR A 184 13.45 14.23 3.40
C TYR A 184 12.78 14.44 4.75
N TYR A 185 11.92 13.51 5.13
CA TYR A 185 11.18 13.56 6.39
C TYR A 185 11.15 12.19 7.07
N VAL A 186 11.24 12.20 8.40
CA VAL A 186 11.04 11.02 9.26
C VAL A 186 10.06 11.39 10.36
N ASN A 187 8.98 10.62 10.50
CA ASN A 187 7.89 10.85 11.46
C ASN A 187 7.40 12.31 11.47
N GLY A 188 7.25 12.90 10.29
CA GLY A 188 6.78 14.28 10.10
C GLY A 188 7.86 15.37 10.22
N LYS A 189 9.05 15.08 10.75
CA LYS A 189 10.12 16.07 10.90
C LYS A 189 11.05 16.07 9.68
N ARG A 190 11.39 17.26 9.16
CA ARG A 190 12.40 17.40 8.09
C ARG A 190 13.75 16.90 8.61
N THR A 191 14.49 16.22 7.75
CA THR A 191 15.74 15.56 8.15
C THR A 191 16.74 15.48 7.00
N THR A 192 17.91 14.90 7.26
CA THR A 192 18.96 14.68 6.24
C THR A 192 18.68 13.44 5.40
N LYS A 193 19.24 13.40 4.18
CA LYS A 193 19.18 12.20 3.31
C LYS A 193 19.66 10.94 4.02
N LYS A 194 20.75 11.04 4.80
CA LYS A 194 21.34 9.93 5.56
C LYS A 194 20.37 9.37 6.61
N ALA A 195 19.73 10.23 7.40
CA ALA A 195 18.76 9.81 8.41
C ALA A 195 17.51 9.17 7.78
N TYR A 196 17.02 9.75 6.69
CA TYR A 196 15.93 9.17 5.90
C TYR A 196 16.28 7.79 5.34
N GLN A 197 17.46 7.61 4.73
CA GLN A 197 17.90 6.32 4.19
C GLN A 197 18.03 5.26 5.28
N LYS A 198 18.57 5.62 6.45
CA LYS A 198 18.62 4.72 7.62
C LYS A 198 17.21 4.30 8.04
N LYS A 199 16.26 5.25 8.07
CA LYS A 199 14.87 4.94 8.40
C LYS A 199 14.24 4.00 7.36
N VAL A 200 14.35 4.28 6.07
CA VAL A 200 13.80 3.41 5.00
C VAL A 200 14.34 1.98 5.12
N LYS A 201 15.65 1.81 5.32
CA LYS A 201 16.26 0.49 5.54
C LYS A 201 15.64 -0.24 6.74
N SER A 202 15.37 0.47 7.84
CA SER A 202 14.73 -0.11 9.03
C SER A 202 13.27 -0.56 8.83
N LEU A 203 12.60 -0.06 7.79
CA LEU A 203 11.21 -0.42 7.46
C LEU A 203 11.10 -1.73 6.68
N GLY A 204 12.23 -2.33 6.29
CA GLY A 204 12.29 -3.69 5.74
C GLY A 204 12.65 -3.76 4.26
N LYS A 205 12.61 -4.98 3.74
CA LYS A 205 12.86 -5.28 2.32
C LYS A 205 11.55 -5.20 1.56
N PHE A 206 11.44 -4.25 0.64
CA PHE A 206 10.22 -3.98 -0.11
C PHE A 206 10.16 -4.78 -1.42
N LYS A 207 9.03 -5.42 -1.68
CA LYS A 207 8.68 -6.10 -2.93
C LYS A 207 7.58 -5.33 -3.67
N LYS A 208 7.59 -5.38 -5.00
CA LYS A 208 6.58 -4.72 -5.84
C LYS A 208 5.24 -5.43 -5.71
N ILE A 209 4.15 -4.66 -5.67
CA ILE A 209 2.78 -5.17 -5.77
C ILE A 209 2.43 -5.34 -7.25
N THR A 210 1.91 -6.51 -7.60
CA THR A 210 1.37 -6.78 -8.94
C THR A 210 -0.12 -6.44 -8.95
N TYR A 211 -0.47 -5.44 -9.74
CA TYR A 211 -1.85 -5.09 -10.04
C TYR A 211 -2.34 -5.90 -11.24
N GLN A 212 -3.62 -6.26 -11.23
CA GLN A 212 -4.30 -6.97 -12.31
C GLN A 212 -5.50 -6.15 -12.76
N ASN A 213 -5.85 -6.20 -14.04
CA ASN A 213 -7.09 -5.57 -14.51
C ASN A 213 -8.28 -6.25 -13.81
N TYR A 214 -9.26 -5.45 -13.39
CA TYR A 214 -10.48 -5.92 -12.75
C TYR A 214 -11.15 -7.02 -13.58
N ASN A 215 -11.26 -6.84 -14.89
CA ASN A 215 -11.92 -7.78 -15.80
C ASN A 215 -11.18 -9.12 -15.93
N ASP A 216 -9.89 -9.19 -15.64
CA ASP A 216 -9.13 -10.45 -15.69
C ASP A 216 -9.34 -11.32 -14.43
N VAL A 217 -9.88 -10.73 -13.35
CA VAL A 217 -10.04 -11.41 -12.06
C VAL A 217 -11.42 -12.03 -11.89
N TRP A 218 -12.44 -11.50 -12.58
CA TRP A 218 -13.86 -11.86 -12.46
C TRP A 218 -14.40 -12.47 -13.74
#